data_AF-A0A433KFN3-F1
#
_entry.id   AF-A0A433KFN3-F1
#
_cell.length_a   1.000
_cell.length_b   1.000
_cell.length_c   1.000
_cell.angle_alpha   90.00
_cell.angle_beta   90.00
_cell.angle_gamma   90.00
#
_symmetry.space_group_name_H-M   'P 1'
#
loop_
_entity.id
_entity.type
_entity.pdbx_description
1 polymer ?
#
loop_
_entity_poly.entity_id
_entity_poly.type
_entity_poly.pdbx_seq_one_letter_code
_entity_poly.pdbx_strand_id
1 'polypeptide(L)'
;MQHPRRFKQRGFTLIELLIVVAIIGILAAVGVPQYGNYLNRAEANACLAELNSYRSLVVAANVDPADPNDPDNYEFQSCEPTPAQLTSLETYFLGTAAPDSASLAIETGRDPSVYVTAQGKISTDEADAPGT
;
A
#
# COMPACT_ATOMS: atom_id res chain seq x y z
N MET A 1 9.87 -54.20 40.63
CA MET A 1 8.79 -53.40 40.00
C MET A 1 9.02 -51.93 40.37
N GLN A 2 9.51 -51.12 39.42
CA GLN A 2 9.78 -49.69 39.61
C GLN A 2 8.49 -48.93 39.96
N HIS A 3 8.53 -48.14 41.04
CA HIS A 3 7.48 -47.19 41.41
C HIS A 3 7.58 -45.93 40.52
N PRO A 4 6.55 -45.58 39.73
CA PRO A 4 6.57 -44.38 38.92
C PRO A 4 6.50 -43.15 39.83
N ARG A 5 7.51 -42.28 39.77
CA ARG A 5 7.50 -41.00 40.49
C ARG A 5 6.50 -40.07 39.81
N ARG A 6 5.38 -39.78 40.47
CA ARG A 6 4.45 -38.75 40.01
C ARG A 6 5.12 -37.38 40.15
N PHE A 7 5.40 -36.71 39.04
CA PHE A 7 5.71 -35.30 39.03
C PHE A 7 4.46 -34.53 39.49
N LYS A 8 4.56 -33.77 40.58
CA LYS A 8 3.49 -32.86 41.03
C LYS A 8 3.28 -31.81 39.93
N GLN A 9 2.11 -31.84 39.28
CA GLN A 9 1.69 -30.75 38.39
C GLN A 9 1.56 -29.48 39.24
N ARG A 10 2.48 -28.53 39.04
CA ARG A 10 2.36 -27.17 39.57
C ARG A 10 1.44 -26.41 38.61
N GLY A 11 0.30 -25.94 39.11
CA GLY A 11 -0.61 -25.08 38.34
C GLY A 11 -0.04 -23.67 38.20
N PHE A 12 -0.39 -22.98 37.12
CA PHE A 12 -0.13 -21.55 36.94
C PHE A 12 -0.85 -20.75 38.03
N THR A 13 -0.19 -19.75 38.60
CA THR A 13 -0.83 -18.86 39.56
C THR A 13 -1.61 -17.76 38.83
N LEU A 14 -2.75 -17.33 39.40
CA LEU A 14 -3.53 -16.21 38.85
C LEU A 14 -2.72 -14.90 38.84
N ILE A 15 -1.80 -14.74 39.79
CA ILE A 15 -0.93 -13.57 39.86
C ILE A 15 0.10 -13.55 38.74
N GLU A 16 0.66 -14.70 38.35
CA GLU A 16 1.55 -14.79 37.17
C GLU A 16 0.82 -14.36 35.89
N LEU A 17 -0.42 -14.81 35.71
CA LEU A 17 -1.22 -14.41 34.55
C LEU A 17 -1.58 -12.91 34.57
N LEU A 18 -1.91 -12.36 35.73
CA LEU A 18 -2.28 -10.94 35.86
C LEU A 18 -1.10 -10.02 35.49
N ILE A 19 0.11 -10.37 35.89
CA ILE A 19 1.32 -9.61 35.53
C ILE A 19 1.58 -9.67 34.01
N VAL A 20 1.42 -10.83 33.39
CA VAL A 20 1.61 -10.98 31.93
C VAL A 20 0.62 -10.11 31.15
N VAL A 21 -0.67 -10.13 31.54
CA VAL A 21 -1.69 -9.30 30.90
C VAL A 21 -1.41 -7.81 31.11
N ALA A 22 -0.94 -7.42 32.30
CA ALA A 22 -0.54 -6.03 32.56
C ALA A 22 0.60 -5.57 31.65
N ILE A 23 1.64 -6.40 31.45
CA ILE A 23 2.76 -6.07 30.57
C ILE A 23 2.29 -5.99 29.10
N ILE A 24 1.51 -6.98 28.63
CA ILE A 24 0.97 -6.98 27.26
C ILE A 24 0.09 -5.74 27.03
N GLY A 25 -0.71 -5.32 28.02
CA GLY A 25 -1.53 -4.13 27.95
C GLY A 25 -0.72 -2.85 27.74
N ILE A 26 0.41 -2.70 28.45
CA ILE A 26 1.32 -1.54 28.28
C ILE A 26 1.95 -1.54 26.88
N LEU A 27 2.44 -2.71 26.42
CA LEU A 27 3.06 -2.83 25.10
C LEU A 27 2.06 -2.57 23.97
N ALA A 28 0.84 -3.10 24.08
CA ALA A 28 -0.21 -2.91 23.08
C ALA A 28 -0.64 -1.44 22.98
N ALA A 29 -0.74 -0.73 24.11
CA ALA A 29 -1.13 0.69 24.13
C ALA A 29 -0.19 1.58 23.32
N VAL A 30 1.12 1.28 23.31
CA VAL A 30 2.11 2.03 22.54
C VAL A 30 2.29 1.47 21.12
N GLY A 31 2.19 0.15 20.94
CA GLY A 31 2.46 -0.51 19.66
C GLY A 31 1.34 -0.37 18.62
N VAL A 32 0.07 -0.46 19.04
CA VAL A 32 -1.09 -0.40 18.12
C VAL A 32 -1.12 0.90 17.29
N PRO A 33 -0.99 2.11 17.86
CA PRO A 33 -1.05 3.34 17.05
C PRO A 33 0.10 3.44 16.02
N GLN A 34 1.28 2.89 16.31
CA GLN A 34 2.41 2.92 15.38
C GLN A 34 2.19 2.00 14.17
N TYR A 35 1.50 0.87 14.37
CA TYR A 35 1.24 -0.09 13.31
C TYR A 35 0.33 0.46 12.20
N GLY A 36 -0.63 1.33 12.52
CA GLY A 36 -1.49 1.96 11.52
C GLY A 36 -0.70 2.80 10.50
N ASN A 37 0.21 3.66 10.98
CA ASN A 37 1.06 4.47 10.11
C ASN A 37 1.99 3.62 9.23
N TYR A 38 2.42 2.46 9.73
CA TYR A 38 3.21 1.52 8.94
C TYR A 38 2.40 0.92 7.79
N LEU A 39 1.17 0.46 8.07
CA LEU A 39 0.27 -0.09 7.05
C LEU A 39 -0.05 0.95 5.96
N ASN A 40 -0.36 2.18 6.35
CA ASN A 40 -0.62 3.30 5.45
C ASN A 40 0.54 3.55 4.48
N ARG A 41 1.78 3.59 5.00
CA ARG A 41 2.97 3.76 4.15
C ARG A 41 3.24 2.53 3.28
N ALA A 42 2.96 1.34 3.77
CA ALA A 42 3.14 0.11 3.02
C ALA A 42 2.20 0.06 1.82
N GLU A 43 0.93 0.45 1.99
CA GLU A 43 -0.05 0.52 0.90
C GLU A 43 0.29 1.61 -0.12
N ALA A 44 0.69 2.80 0.32
CA ALA A 44 1.18 3.84 -0.59
C ALA A 44 2.37 3.37 -1.43
N ASN A 45 3.35 2.69 -0.82
CA ASN A 45 4.49 2.13 -1.53
C ASN A 45 4.12 0.99 -2.49
N ALA A 46 3.13 0.17 -2.12
CA ALA A 46 2.62 -0.88 -3.00
C ALA A 46 1.91 -0.26 -4.21
N CYS A 47 1.07 0.76 -4.00
CA CYS A 47 0.44 1.50 -5.09
C CYS A 47 1.47 2.19 -5.99
N LEU A 48 2.53 2.78 -5.43
CA LEU A 48 3.65 3.31 -6.21
C LEU A 48 4.26 2.23 -7.14
N ALA A 49 4.50 1.03 -6.62
CA ALA A 49 5.06 -0.08 -7.41
C ALA A 49 4.09 -0.53 -8.51
N GLU A 50 2.80 -0.57 -8.22
CA GLU A 50 1.75 -0.89 -9.18
C GLU A 50 1.68 0.12 -10.31
N LEU A 51 1.65 1.43 -10.01
CA LEU A 51 1.63 2.49 -11.02
C LEU A 51 2.89 2.48 -11.90
N ASN A 52 4.06 2.15 -11.35
CA ASN A 52 5.28 1.98 -12.15
C ASN A 52 5.18 0.78 -13.10
N SER A 53 4.57 -0.32 -12.64
CA SER A 53 4.35 -1.51 -13.45
C SER A 53 3.35 -1.20 -14.58
N TYR A 54 2.23 -0.57 -14.25
CA TYR A 54 1.22 -0.13 -15.22
C TYR A 54 1.80 0.86 -16.24
N ARG A 55 2.60 1.85 -15.80
CA ARG A 55 3.33 2.77 -16.69
C ARG A 55 4.17 2.01 -17.70
N SER A 56 4.88 0.97 -17.28
CA SER A 56 5.72 0.20 -18.19
C SER A 56 4.91 -0.51 -19.28
N LEU A 57 3.71 -1.02 -18.94
CA LEU A 57 2.79 -1.65 -19.88
C LEU A 57 2.22 -0.64 -20.87
N VAL A 58 1.74 0.50 -20.38
CA VAL A 58 1.22 1.60 -21.22
C VAL A 58 2.27 2.07 -22.23
N VAL A 59 3.50 2.30 -21.77
CA VAL A 59 4.59 2.77 -22.64
C VAL A 59 4.98 1.70 -23.65
N ALA A 60 4.99 0.42 -23.28
CA ALA A 60 5.29 -0.69 -24.18
C ALA A 60 4.21 -0.85 -25.27
N ALA A 61 2.93 -0.85 -24.88
CA ALA A 61 1.80 -0.98 -25.79
C ALA A 61 1.71 0.17 -26.82
N ASN A 62 2.19 1.37 -26.46
CA ASN A 62 2.26 2.49 -27.40
C ASN A 62 3.35 2.33 -28.47
N VAL A 63 4.35 1.47 -28.24
CA VAL A 63 5.37 1.14 -29.24
C VAL A 63 4.90 0.01 -30.17
N ASP A 64 4.22 -0.99 -29.62
CA ASP A 64 3.61 -2.09 -30.37
C ASP A 64 2.16 -2.32 -29.91
N PRO A 65 1.15 -1.83 -30.63
CA PRO A 65 -0.25 -1.95 -30.22
C PRO A 65 -0.80 -3.37 -30.31
N ALA A 66 -0.01 -4.35 -30.79
CA ALA A 66 -0.35 -5.76 -30.79
C ALA A 66 0.36 -6.55 -29.68
N ASP A 67 1.01 -5.89 -28.72
CA ASP A 67 1.69 -6.53 -27.60
C ASP A 67 0.68 -7.33 -26.74
N PRO A 68 0.96 -8.62 -26.44
CA PRO A 68 0.11 -9.44 -25.57
C PRO A 68 0.05 -8.95 -24.11
N ASN A 69 0.92 -8.03 -23.70
CA ASN A 69 0.90 -7.38 -22.39
C ASN A 69 0.04 -6.11 -22.47
N ASP A 70 -1.27 -6.31 -22.59
CA ASP A 70 -2.26 -5.24 -22.69
C ASP A 70 -2.47 -4.53 -21.32
N PRO A 71 -2.33 -3.19 -21.23
CA PRO A 71 -2.66 -2.44 -20.01
C PRO A 71 -4.11 -2.63 -19.55
N ASP A 72 -5.05 -2.97 -20.43
CA ASP A 72 -6.47 -3.17 -20.08
C ASP A 72 -6.71 -4.36 -19.13
N ASN A 73 -5.77 -5.29 -19.04
CA ASN A 73 -5.85 -6.46 -18.14
C ASN A 73 -5.02 -6.28 -16.86
N TYR A 74 -4.52 -5.08 -16.59
CA TYR A 74 -3.77 -4.80 -15.37
C TYR A 74 -4.72 -4.62 -14.18
N GLU A 75 -4.63 -5.51 -13.19
CA GLU A 75 -5.42 -5.43 -11.97
C GLU A 75 -4.62 -4.71 -10.87
N PHE A 76 -5.13 -3.55 -10.45
CA PHE A 76 -4.62 -2.85 -9.28
C PHE A 76 -5.13 -3.52 -8.01
N GLN A 77 -4.24 -3.78 -7.05
CA GLN A 77 -4.59 -4.41 -5.79
C GLN A 77 -4.42 -3.44 -4.60
N SER A 78 -3.54 -2.45 -4.75
CA SER A 78 -3.16 -1.49 -3.71
C SER A 78 -3.56 -0.06 -4.08
N CYS A 79 -3.66 0.24 -5.38
CA CYS A 79 -4.31 1.46 -5.84
C CYS A 79 -5.80 1.22 -6.15
N GLU A 80 -6.62 2.26 -6.03
CA GLU A 80 -8.03 2.24 -6.44
C GLU A 80 -8.31 3.32 -7.51
N PRO A 81 -7.74 3.23 -8.72
CA PRO A 81 -8.03 4.19 -9.78
C PRO A 81 -9.46 3.99 -10.32
N THR A 82 -10.21 5.09 -10.43
CA THR A 82 -11.49 5.09 -11.15
C THR A 82 -11.27 4.93 -12.66
N PRO A 83 -12.27 4.49 -13.44
CA PRO A 83 -12.14 4.35 -14.90
C PRO A 83 -11.71 5.65 -15.61
N ALA A 84 -12.18 6.81 -15.14
CA ALA A 84 -11.77 8.11 -15.67
C ALA A 84 -10.29 8.44 -15.38
N GLN A 85 -9.76 7.91 -14.28
CA GLN A 85 -8.35 8.07 -13.92
C GLN A 85 -7.46 7.17 -14.76
N LEU A 86 -7.89 5.98 -15.16
CA LEU A 86 -7.12 5.11 -16.06
C LEU A 86 -6.82 5.80 -17.40
N THR A 87 -7.83 6.44 -18.02
CA THR A 87 -7.64 7.19 -19.27
C THR A 87 -6.65 8.36 -19.13
N SER A 88 -6.68 9.05 -17.99
CA SER A 88 -5.75 10.15 -17.75
C SER A 88 -4.34 9.67 -17.40
N LEU A 89 -4.20 8.55 -16.67
CA LEU A 89 -2.91 7.90 -16.42
C LEU A 89 -2.20 7.52 -17.71
N GLU A 90 -2.92 6.93 -18.68
CA GLU A 90 -2.34 6.62 -19.99
C GLU A 90 -1.77 7.88 -20.66
N THR A 91 -2.55 8.95 -20.67
CA THR A 91 -2.18 10.23 -21.26
C THR A 91 -0.94 10.84 -20.56
N TYR A 92 -0.86 10.76 -19.22
CA TYR A 92 0.30 11.22 -18.45
C TYR A 92 1.55 10.38 -18.71
N PHE A 93 1.42 9.06 -18.78
CA PHE A 93 2.55 8.17 -18.98
C PHE A 93 3.09 8.18 -20.40
N LEU A 94 2.24 8.44 -21.39
CA LEU A 94 2.64 8.66 -22.77
C LEU A 94 3.14 10.10 -23.02
N GLY A 95 3.06 10.98 -22.02
CA GLY A 95 3.51 12.37 -22.13
C GLY A 95 2.67 13.21 -23.10
N THR A 96 1.43 12.78 -23.37
CA THR A 96 0.47 13.50 -24.22
C THR A 96 -0.45 14.42 -23.42
N ALA A 97 -0.28 14.45 -22.10
CA ALA A 97 -1.01 15.36 -21.22
C ALA A 97 -0.58 16.81 -21.44
N ALA A 98 -1.55 17.72 -21.37
CA ALA A 98 -1.27 19.14 -21.42
C ALA A 98 -0.50 19.55 -20.14
N PRO A 99 0.56 20.38 -20.25
CA PRO A 99 1.44 20.72 -19.13
C PRO A 99 0.76 21.52 -18.00
N ASP A 100 -0.47 22.00 -18.22
CA ASP A 100 -1.35 22.67 -17.26
C ASP A 100 -2.28 21.70 -16.50
N SER A 101 -2.21 20.40 -16.79
CA SER A 101 -2.94 19.37 -16.05
C SER A 101 -2.21 19.10 -14.73
N ALA A 102 -2.60 19.80 -13.66
CA ALA A 102 -1.86 19.90 -12.39
C ALA A 102 -1.22 18.59 -11.90
N SER A 103 -2.02 17.56 -11.69
CA SER A 103 -1.62 16.19 -11.36
C SER A 103 -2.89 15.37 -11.12
N LEU A 104 -2.72 14.07 -10.91
CA LEU A 104 -3.78 13.13 -10.60
C LEU A 104 -3.50 12.47 -9.25
N ALA A 105 -4.45 12.56 -8.32
CA ALA A 105 -4.40 11.76 -7.09
C ALA A 105 -5.01 10.38 -7.34
N ILE A 106 -4.32 9.32 -6.96
CA ILE A 106 -4.78 7.93 -6.97
C ILE A 106 -4.89 7.47 -5.51
N GLU A 107 -6.09 7.06 -5.11
CA GLU A 107 -6.34 6.59 -3.76
C GLU A 107 -5.73 5.19 -3.55
N THR A 108 -5.35 4.88 -2.30
CA THR A 108 -4.73 3.59 -1.94
C THR A 108 -5.59 2.77 -0.97
N GLY A 109 -6.87 3.12 -0.83
CA GLY A 109 -7.76 2.61 0.23
C GLY A 109 -7.40 3.11 1.64
N ARG A 110 -6.24 3.76 1.82
CA ARG A 110 -5.80 4.47 3.03
C ARG A 110 -5.04 5.76 2.68
N ASP A 111 -4.90 6.66 3.66
CA ASP A 111 -4.03 7.84 3.55
C ASP A 111 -2.56 7.45 3.67
N PRO A 112 -1.64 7.92 2.82
CA PRO A 112 -1.80 8.98 1.81
C PRO A 112 -2.17 8.47 0.40
N SER A 113 -2.69 9.39 -0.43
CA SER A 113 -2.82 9.19 -1.87
C SER A 113 -1.46 9.21 -2.58
N VAL A 114 -1.41 8.61 -3.78
CA VAL A 114 -0.27 8.67 -4.69
C VAL A 114 -0.59 9.63 -5.83
N TYR A 115 0.33 10.53 -6.15
CA TYR A 115 0.16 11.54 -7.18
C TYR A 115 0.90 11.18 -8.48
N VAL A 116 0.26 11.42 -9.63
CA VAL A 116 0.86 11.33 -10.95
C VAL A 116 0.81 12.70 -11.61
N THR A 117 1.96 13.32 -11.86
CA THR A 117 2.02 14.67 -12.45
C THR A 117 1.79 14.65 -13.96
N ALA A 118 1.54 15.82 -14.57
CA ALA A 118 1.47 15.97 -16.03
C ALA A 118 2.67 15.38 -16.79
N GLN A 119 3.83 15.32 -16.15
CA GLN A 119 5.08 14.79 -16.73
C GLN A 119 5.22 13.26 -16.55
N GLY A 120 4.18 12.59 -16.04
CA GLY A 120 4.20 11.17 -15.73
C GLY A 120 5.10 10.81 -14.55
N LYS A 121 5.48 11.78 -13.70
CA LYS A 121 6.20 11.51 -12.44
C LYS A 121 5.19 10.93 -11.44
N ILE A 122 5.53 9.81 -10.82
CA ILE A 122 4.75 9.20 -9.74
C ILE A 122 5.39 9.60 -8.41
N SER A 123 4.60 10.11 -7.47
CA SER A 123 5.09 10.72 -6.22
C SER A 123 4.10 10.51 -5.06
N THR A 124 4.58 10.55 -3.83
CA THR A 124 3.75 10.66 -2.62
C THR A 124 3.95 12.01 -1.92
N ASP A 125 4.64 12.94 -2.58
CA ASP A 125 4.85 14.29 -2.05
C ASP A 125 3.58 15.12 -2.24
N GLU A 126 3.08 15.70 -1.16
CA GLU A 126 1.92 16.60 -1.16
C GLU A 126 2.15 17.82 -2.08
N ALA A 127 3.41 18.22 -2.30
CA ALA A 127 3.73 19.29 -3.24
C ALA A 127 3.41 18.95 -4.71
N ASP A 128 3.19 17.67 -5.02
CA ASP A 128 2.75 17.20 -6.34
C ASP A 128 1.22 16.98 -6.38
N ALA A 129 0.47 17.34 -5.33
CA ALA A 129 -0.98 17.14 -5.25
C ALA A 129 -1.77 18.09 -6.19
N PRO A 130 -2.96 17.69 -6.68
CA PRO A 130 -3.72 18.51 -7.61
C PRO A 130 -4.22 19.80 -6.96
N GLY A 131 -3.91 20.94 -7.57
CA GLY A 131 -4.38 22.26 -7.12
C GLY A 131 -3.52 22.96 -6.06
N THR A 132 -2.32 22.44 -5.78
CA THR A 132 -1.28 23.16 -5.01
C THR A 132 -0.55 24.21 -5.84
#